data_AF-A0A3M1EAJ1-F1
#
_entry.id   AF-A0A3M1EAJ1-F1
#
_cell.length_a   1.000
_cell.length_b   1.000
_cell.length_c   1.000
_cell.angle_alpha   90.00
_cell.angle_beta   90.00
_cell.angle_gamma   90.00
#
_symmetry.space_group_name_H-M   'P 1'
#
loop_
_entity.id
_entity.type
_entity.pdbx_description
1 polymer ?
#
loop_
_entity_poly.entity_id
_entity_poly.type
_entity_poly.pdbx_seq_one_letter_code
_entity_poly.pdbx_strand_id
1 'polypeptide(L)'
;MNPAQVRRWRDDRGAVVKTVVWLLLIGPPAVAAGPPVETPRAYEIVAGTMLPLLPDPLRAAMTQRIDDLRRAATSLVASSGDARGNADEEAAHFVWLDAAAVQDGSDSRRHAARKFPRQREAAERLARRAGLTTTGTLPWTLLDDDRALTEAMKKGDPALVAARAGRLVHWVTDASLPMNTTRLRGNTRQDRQSGSGRTPDSVLTNRWRSRLHRELIERYAARLRFEVRVFPQRRLVVSDPREAVFALLLSSHEAAEQIRRWERAGRMGKSRGQRSLSVVLAADRLVNLIESRLEAAAVVSAALIESAWREAGSPPLVAGAVPSAPPEASKPSPRTALVGSRNSMVFHRADCPSARRIRPQNRIFFS
;
A
#
# COMPACT_ATOMS: atom_id res chain seq x y z
N MET A 1 -34.33 -42.47 18.96
CA MET A 1 -32.90 -42.79 19.19
C MET A 1 -32.22 -41.58 19.80
N ASN A 2 -31.42 -41.81 20.84
CA ASN A 2 -31.02 -40.89 21.90
C ASN A 2 -29.67 -40.18 21.60
N PRO A 3 -29.55 -38.85 21.78
CA PRO A 3 -28.28 -38.13 21.60
C PRO A 3 -27.45 -38.19 22.89
N ALA A 4 -26.67 -39.26 23.05
CA ALA A 4 -25.68 -39.36 24.12
C ALA A 4 -24.46 -40.14 23.65
N GLN A 5 -23.45 -39.45 23.11
CA GLN A 5 -22.03 -39.84 23.12
C GLN A 5 -21.16 -38.78 22.41
N VAL A 6 -20.86 -37.69 23.12
CA VAL A 6 -19.63 -36.91 22.86
C VAL A 6 -18.71 -37.20 24.05
N ARG A 7 -17.70 -38.03 23.79
CA ARG A 7 -16.69 -38.42 24.78
C ARG A 7 -15.90 -37.18 25.24
N ARG A 8 -15.86 -36.98 26.55
CA ARG A 8 -14.94 -36.08 27.25
C ARG A 8 -13.52 -36.64 27.15
N TRP A 9 -12.60 -35.84 26.61
CA TRP A 9 -11.20 -35.89 27.02
C TRP A 9 -11.05 -34.89 28.17
N ARG A 10 -10.84 -35.42 29.39
CA ARG A 10 -10.41 -34.66 30.57
C ARG A 10 -8.93 -35.00 30.75
N ASP A 11 -8.09 -33.98 30.76
CA ASP A 11 -6.69 -34.11 31.13
C ASP A 11 -6.57 -33.71 32.61
N ASP A 12 -5.95 -34.58 33.42
CA ASP A 12 -5.94 -34.57 34.90
C ASP A 12 -4.96 -33.56 35.51
N ARG A 13 -4.86 -32.36 34.93
CA ARG A 13 -4.12 -31.26 35.54
C ARG A 13 -5.06 -30.10 35.76
N GLY A 14 -5.53 -29.97 37.00
CA GLY A 14 -6.41 -28.92 37.52
C GLY A 14 -5.86 -27.49 37.47
N ALA A 15 -5.28 -27.08 36.33
CA ALA A 15 -5.11 -25.70 35.99
C ALA A 15 -6.40 -25.23 35.32
N VAL A 16 -7.17 -24.40 36.00
CA VAL A 16 -8.22 -23.60 35.36
C VAL A 16 -7.52 -22.79 34.28
N VAL A 17 -7.71 -23.20 33.02
CA VAL A 17 -7.35 -22.41 31.85
C VAL A 17 -8.30 -21.20 31.83
N LYS A 18 -8.02 -20.22 32.69
CA LYS A 18 -8.47 -18.84 32.54
C LYS A 18 -7.70 -18.26 31.36
N THR A 19 -8.00 -18.74 30.16
CA THR A 19 -7.53 -18.11 28.91
C THR A 19 -8.21 -16.76 28.82
N VAL A 20 -7.50 -15.74 29.29
CA VAL A 20 -7.37 -14.39 28.74
C VAL A 20 -8.42 -14.02 27.67
N VAL A 21 -9.65 -13.75 28.10
CA VAL A 21 -10.66 -13.00 27.31
C VAL A 21 -10.52 -11.48 27.53
N TRP A 22 -9.53 -11.06 28.34
CA TRP A 22 -9.33 -9.66 28.73
C TRP A 22 -8.62 -8.77 27.68
N LEU A 23 -8.14 -9.31 26.56
CA LEU A 23 -7.36 -8.54 25.57
C LEU A 23 -8.14 -7.98 24.37
N LEU A 24 -9.47 -8.11 24.37
CA LEU A 24 -10.36 -7.53 23.34
C LEU A 24 -11.36 -6.47 23.87
N LEU A 25 -11.32 -6.16 25.17
CA LEU A 25 -12.19 -5.15 25.79
C LEU A 25 -11.46 -3.88 26.25
N ILE A 26 -10.13 -3.84 26.16
CA ILE A 26 -9.43 -2.56 26.22
C ILE A 26 -9.68 -1.89 24.87
N GLY A 27 -10.70 -1.04 24.80
CA GLY A 27 -10.83 -0.09 23.70
C GLY A 27 -9.47 0.60 23.52
N PRO A 28 -8.99 0.79 22.28
CA PRO A 28 -7.67 1.38 22.08
C PRO A 28 -7.61 2.70 22.85
N PRO A 29 -6.46 3.06 23.44
CA PRO A 29 -6.28 4.41 23.96
C PRO A 29 -6.71 5.37 22.86
N ALA A 30 -7.43 6.43 23.21
CA ALA A 30 -7.88 7.44 22.27
C ALA A 30 -6.65 8.14 21.67
N VAL A 31 -6.08 7.54 20.63
CA VAL A 31 -5.06 8.19 19.79
C VAL A 31 -5.82 9.27 19.04
N ALA A 32 -5.43 10.53 19.26
CA ALA A 32 -5.96 11.67 18.53
C ALA A 32 -5.96 11.34 17.03
N ALA A 33 -7.12 11.51 16.39
CA ALA A 33 -7.36 11.09 15.01
C ALA A 33 -6.56 11.96 14.02
N GLY A 34 -5.28 11.62 13.83
CA GLY A 34 -4.50 12.08 12.70
C GLY A 34 -5.01 11.48 11.38
N PRO A 35 -4.63 12.05 10.23
CA PRO A 35 -4.95 11.51 8.92
C PRO A 35 -4.42 10.06 8.79
N PRO A 36 -5.11 9.20 8.03
CA PRO A 36 -4.75 7.80 7.90
C PRO A 36 -3.41 7.63 7.16
N VAL A 37 -2.32 7.44 7.91
CA VAL A 37 -1.02 7.05 7.34
C VAL A 37 -1.02 5.54 7.08
N GLU A 38 -0.79 5.03 5.88
CA GLU A 38 -0.63 3.57 5.69
C GLU A 38 0.57 3.05 6.48
N THR A 39 0.66 1.76 6.78
CA THR A 39 1.74 1.26 7.65
C THR A 39 3.00 1.01 6.85
N PRO A 40 4.14 1.67 7.16
CA PRO A 40 5.42 1.41 6.50
C PRO A 40 5.81 -0.09 6.50
N ARG A 41 5.28 -0.83 7.46
CA ARG A 41 5.60 -2.23 7.71
C ARG A 41 5.21 -3.20 6.59
N ALA A 42 4.10 -2.97 5.89
CA ALA A 42 3.68 -3.82 4.78
C ALA A 42 4.75 -3.82 3.68
N TYR A 43 5.18 -2.62 3.30
CA TYR A 43 6.19 -2.36 2.28
C TYR A 43 7.56 -2.94 2.69
N GLU A 44 7.97 -2.77 3.96
CA GLU A 44 9.21 -3.37 4.48
C GLU A 44 9.21 -4.90 4.39
N ILE A 45 8.07 -5.54 4.70
CA ILE A 45 7.90 -7.00 4.61
C ILE A 45 8.05 -7.44 3.16
N VAL A 46 7.29 -6.84 2.25
CA VAL A 46 7.32 -7.18 0.81
C VAL A 46 8.72 -6.97 0.23
N ALA A 47 9.35 -5.84 0.52
CA ALA A 47 10.72 -5.51 0.10
C ALA A 47 11.75 -6.57 0.55
N GLY A 48 11.63 -7.06 1.78
CA GLY A 48 12.52 -8.11 2.29
C GLY A 48 12.23 -9.48 1.68
N THR A 49 10.95 -9.86 1.62
CA THR A 49 10.52 -11.19 1.17
C THR A 49 10.77 -11.41 -0.32
N MET A 50 10.78 -10.36 -1.15
CA MET A 50 11.04 -10.52 -2.58
C MET A 50 12.50 -10.81 -2.93
N LEU A 51 13.47 -10.41 -2.09
CA LEU A 51 14.90 -10.52 -2.43
C LEU A 51 15.36 -11.93 -2.78
N PRO A 52 14.99 -12.99 -2.02
CA PRO A 52 15.39 -14.37 -2.36
C PRO A 52 14.81 -14.88 -3.68
N LEU A 53 13.79 -14.21 -4.23
CA LEU A 53 13.15 -14.60 -5.50
C LEU A 53 13.87 -14.04 -6.72
N LEU A 54 14.66 -12.98 -6.54
CA LEU A 54 15.40 -12.35 -7.63
C LEU A 54 16.55 -13.26 -8.13
N PRO A 55 16.89 -13.17 -9.44
CA PRO A 55 18.13 -13.72 -9.98
C PRO A 55 19.36 -13.23 -9.22
N ASP A 56 20.42 -14.04 -9.15
CA ASP A 56 21.60 -13.76 -8.31
C ASP A 56 22.20 -12.35 -8.50
N PRO A 57 22.37 -11.83 -9.74
CA PRO A 57 22.91 -10.47 -9.92
C PRO A 57 21.99 -9.39 -9.34
N LEU A 58 20.67 -9.50 -9.58
CA LEU A 58 19.67 -8.59 -9.04
C LEU A 58 19.59 -8.70 -7.52
N ARG A 59 19.58 -9.93 -6.98
CA ARG A 59 19.53 -10.17 -5.55
C ARG A 59 20.73 -9.54 -4.85
N ALA A 60 21.94 -9.73 -5.38
CA ALA A 60 23.15 -9.16 -4.80
C ALA A 60 23.10 -7.62 -4.80
N ALA A 61 22.78 -7.00 -5.95
CA ALA A 61 22.69 -5.55 -6.08
C ALA A 61 21.62 -4.94 -5.15
N MET A 62 20.42 -5.54 -5.11
CA MET A 62 19.32 -5.05 -4.26
C MET A 62 19.57 -5.28 -2.77
N THR A 63 20.25 -6.38 -2.39
CA THR A 63 20.62 -6.65 -0.99
C THR A 63 21.58 -5.58 -0.46
N GLN A 64 22.57 -5.15 -1.26
CA GLN A 64 23.48 -4.06 -0.88
C GLN A 64 22.77 -2.71 -0.72
N ARG A 65 21.61 -2.55 -1.36
CA ARG A 65 20.83 -1.30 -1.42
C ARG A 65 19.49 -1.43 -0.71
N ILE A 66 19.33 -2.40 0.20
CA ILE A 66 18.02 -2.72 0.79
C ILE A 66 17.44 -1.54 1.57
N ASP A 67 18.27 -0.70 2.19
CA ASP A 67 17.78 0.47 2.89
C ASP A 67 17.26 1.55 1.94
N ASP A 68 17.90 1.77 0.79
CA ASP A 68 17.43 2.69 -0.24
C ASP A 68 16.08 2.22 -0.81
N LEU A 69 16.00 0.91 -1.09
CA LEU A 69 14.80 0.26 -1.59
C LEU A 69 13.64 0.39 -0.58
N ARG A 70 13.88 0.10 0.70
CA ARG A 70 12.88 0.24 1.77
C ARG A 70 12.45 1.68 1.97
N ARG A 71 13.39 2.64 1.96
CA ARG A 71 13.06 4.07 2.06
C ARG A 71 12.19 4.53 0.90
N ALA A 72 12.49 4.10 -0.33
CA ALA A 72 11.67 4.45 -1.49
C ALA A 72 10.30 3.74 -1.48
N ALA A 73 10.21 2.53 -0.92
CA ALA A 73 8.94 1.81 -0.78
C ALA A 73 8.01 2.44 0.27
N THR A 74 8.55 3.17 1.25
CA THR A 74 7.77 3.79 2.33
C THR A 74 7.61 5.30 2.19
N SER A 75 8.40 5.98 1.34
CA SER A 75 8.40 7.45 1.26
C SER A 75 7.06 8.04 0.79
N LEU A 76 6.32 7.32 -0.05
CA LEU A 76 5.02 7.74 -0.59
C LEU A 76 3.87 7.62 0.42
N VAL A 77 4.11 6.92 1.53
CA VAL A 77 3.15 6.78 2.63
C VAL A 77 3.07 8.07 3.47
N ALA A 78 4.18 8.82 3.54
CA ALA A 78 4.26 10.03 4.36
C ALA A 78 3.54 11.21 3.71
N SER A 79 3.53 11.29 2.38
CA SER A 79 2.91 12.37 1.61
C SER A 79 1.38 12.28 1.54
N SER A 80 0.81 11.07 1.68
CA SER A 80 -0.65 10.86 1.67
C SER A 80 -1.36 11.39 2.93
N GLY A 81 -0.61 11.74 3.99
CA GLY A 81 -1.16 12.21 5.26
C GLY A 81 -1.40 13.72 5.32
N ASP A 82 -0.76 14.52 4.48
CA ASP A 82 -0.93 15.98 4.56
C ASP A 82 -2.31 16.39 4.02
N ALA A 83 -3.06 17.16 4.80
CA ALA A 83 -4.42 17.62 4.46
C ALA A 83 -4.50 18.52 3.20
N ARG A 84 -3.36 18.79 2.56
CA ARG A 84 -3.21 19.49 1.28
C ARG A 84 -2.73 18.55 0.15
N GLY A 85 -2.78 17.24 0.37
CA GLY A 85 -2.31 16.23 -0.56
C GLY A 85 -2.83 16.44 -1.97
N ASN A 86 -1.95 16.18 -2.95
CA ASN A 86 -2.32 16.25 -4.35
C ASN A 86 -3.36 15.17 -4.65
N ALA A 87 -4.54 15.54 -5.17
CA ALA A 87 -5.59 14.59 -5.51
C ALA A 87 -5.11 13.51 -6.50
N ASP A 88 -4.14 13.84 -7.35
CA ASP A 88 -3.54 12.88 -8.29
C ASP A 88 -2.70 11.83 -7.55
N GLU A 89 -2.05 12.21 -6.45
CA GLU A 89 -1.27 11.29 -5.61
C GLU A 89 -2.21 10.36 -4.83
N GLU A 90 -3.28 10.87 -4.23
CA GLU A 90 -4.27 10.03 -3.55
C GLU A 90 -4.89 9.00 -4.50
N ALA A 91 -5.21 9.41 -5.74
CA ALA A 91 -5.75 8.53 -6.76
C ALA A 91 -4.79 7.39 -7.14
N ALA A 92 -3.48 7.57 -6.96
CA ALA A 92 -2.47 6.57 -7.33
C ALA A 92 -2.45 5.34 -6.42
N HIS A 93 -3.03 5.40 -5.21
CA HIS A 93 -2.99 4.30 -4.22
C HIS A 93 -4.17 3.32 -4.31
N PHE A 94 -5.10 3.52 -5.24
CA PHE A 94 -6.26 2.63 -5.37
C PHE A 94 -6.78 2.52 -6.81
N VAL A 95 -7.65 1.53 -7.01
CA VAL A 95 -8.53 1.44 -8.16
C VAL A 95 -9.85 0.77 -7.77
N TRP A 96 -11.00 1.35 -8.11
CA TRP A 96 -12.31 0.75 -7.84
C TRP A 96 -12.75 -0.11 -9.01
N LEU A 97 -12.34 -1.39 -9.00
CA LEU A 97 -12.68 -2.32 -10.08
C LEU A 97 -14.19 -2.57 -10.21
N ASP A 98 -14.92 -2.41 -9.10
CA ASP A 98 -16.37 -2.55 -9.02
C ASP A 98 -17.14 -1.25 -9.31
N ALA A 99 -16.51 -0.22 -9.89
CA ALA A 99 -17.16 1.06 -10.19
C ALA A 99 -18.43 0.92 -11.05
N ALA A 100 -18.48 -0.09 -11.93
CA ALA A 100 -19.63 -0.38 -12.79
C ALA A 100 -20.74 -1.22 -12.12
N ALA A 101 -20.57 -1.64 -10.85
CA ALA A 101 -21.52 -2.52 -10.19
C ALA A 101 -22.86 -1.80 -9.95
N VAL A 102 -23.92 -2.35 -10.55
CA VAL A 102 -25.30 -1.81 -10.46
C VAL A 102 -25.93 -2.13 -9.11
N GLN A 103 -25.63 -3.31 -8.56
CA GLN A 103 -26.14 -3.77 -7.27
C GLN A 103 -25.00 -3.97 -6.28
N ASP A 104 -25.29 -3.80 -4.98
CA ASP A 104 -24.36 -4.07 -3.89
C ASP A 104 -24.21 -5.59 -3.57
N GLY A 105 -24.43 -6.42 -4.59
CA GLY A 105 -24.27 -7.87 -4.56
C GLY A 105 -22.84 -8.30 -4.91
N SER A 106 -22.39 -9.39 -4.29
CA SER A 106 -21.04 -9.93 -4.49
C SER A 106 -20.80 -10.34 -5.96
N ASP A 107 -21.81 -10.93 -6.61
CA ASP A 107 -21.71 -11.33 -8.02
C ASP A 107 -21.68 -10.13 -8.97
N SER A 108 -22.49 -9.10 -8.70
CA SER A 108 -22.48 -7.84 -9.45
C SER A 108 -21.11 -7.16 -9.39
N ARG A 109 -20.50 -7.08 -8.20
CA ARG A 109 -19.15 -6.50 -8.03
C ARG A 109 -18.06 -7.31 -8.72
N ARG A 110 -18.05 -8.64 -8.55
CA ARG A 110 -17.13 -9.53 -9.28
C ARG A 110 -17.27 -9.38 -10.79
N HIS A 111 -18.51 -9.31 -11.29
CA HIS A 111 -18.77 -9.15 -12.71
C HIS A 111 -18.24 -7.81 -13.23
N ALA A 112 -18.48 -6.72 -12.50
CA ALA A 112 -17.95 -5.40 -12.82
C ALA A 112 -16.41 -5.40 -12.83
N ALA A 113 -15.77 -5.99 -11.81
CA ALA A 113 -14.32 -6.06 -11.69
C ALA A 113 -13.67 -6.78 -12.88
N ARG A 114 -14.21 -7.93 -13.30
CA ARG A 114 -13.72 -8.68 -14.46
C ARG A 114 -13.87 -7.93 -15.79
N LYS A 115 -14.83 -7.02 -15.89
CA LYS A 115 -15.08 -6.18 -17.06
C LYS A 115 -14.42 -4.80 -16.95
N PHE A 116 -13.64 -4.54 -15.90
CA PHE A 116 -13.02 -3.25 -15.71
C PHE A 116 -12.06 -2.93 -16.88
N PRO A 117 -12.11 -1.71 -17.45
CA PRO A 117 -11.26 -1.36 -18.58
C PRO A 117 -9.78 -1.34 -18.21
N ARG A 118 -8.94 -1.96 -19.05
CA ARG A 118 -7.48 -1.97 -18.88
C ARG A 118 -6.80 -0.67 -19.35
N GLN A 119 -7.46 0.07 -20.24
CA GLN A 119 -6.99 1.36 -20.74
C GLN A 119 -7.47 2.50 -19.85
N ARG A 120 -6.57 3.44 -19.54
CA ARG A 120 -6.81 4.55 -18.60
C ARG A 120 -7.99 5.41 -19.03
N GLU A 121 -8.02 5.80 -20.30
CA GLU A 121 -9.06 6.68 -20.85
C GLU A 121 -10.44 6.01 -20.80
N ALA A 122 -10.49 4.68 -20.96
CA ALA A 122 -11.73 3.92 -20.86
C ALA A 122 -12.23 3.80 -19.42
N ALA A 123 -11.32 3.65 -18.45
CA ALA A 123 -11.65 3.67 -17.02
C ALA A 123 -12.12 5.06 -16.56
N GLU A 124 -11.50 6.13 -17.05
CA GLU A 124 -11.94 7.51 -16.78
C GLU A 124 -13.34 7.77 -17.37
N ARG A 125 -13.64 7.26 -18.57
CA ARG A 125 -15.00 7.29 -19.13
C ARG A 125 -15.98 6.48 -18.27
N LEU A 126 -15.56 5.34 -17.73
CA LEU A 126 -16.38 4.56 -16.81
C LEU A 126 -16.65 5.35 -15.52
N ALA A 127 -15.63 6.01 -14.94
CA ALA A 127 -15.75 6.86 -13.75
C ALA A 127 -16.83 7.93 -13.96
N ARG A 128 -16.75 8.68 -15.07
CA ARG A 128 -17.73 9.73 -15.41
C ARG A 128 -19.15 9.17 -15.53
N ARG A 129 -19.34 8.04 -16.22
CA ARG A 129 -20.65 7.38 -16.34
C ARG A 129 -21.20 6.89 -15.00
N ALA A 130 -20.32 6.50 -14.08
CA ALA A 130 -20.68 6.07 -12.73
C ALA A 130 -20.89 7.24 -11.74
N GLY A 131 -20.78 8.50 -12.20
CA GLY A 131 -20.90 9.68 -11.34
C GLY A 131 -19.72 9.84 -10.37
N LEU A 132 -18.55 9.30 -10.71
CA LEU A 132 -17.33 9.35 -9.92
C LEU A 132 -16.37 10.40 -10.48
N THR A 133 -15.67 11.10 -9.60
CA THR A 133 -14.55 11.99 -9.99
C THR A 133 -13.37 11.20 -10.53
N THR A 134 -13.08 10.04 -9.95
CA THR A 134 -12.04 9.11 -10.39
C THR A 134 -12.40 7.68 -9.99
N THR A 135 -11.87 6.69 -10.70
CA THR A 135 -11.83 5.29 -10.25
C THR A 135 -10.53 4.96 -9.53
N GLY A 136 -9.60 5.91 -9.36
CA GLY A 136 -8.22 5.63 -8.98
C GLY A 136 -7.36 5.25 -10.19
N THR A 137 -6.05 5.45 -10.08
CA THR A 137 -5.06 5.34 -11.17
C THR A 137 -3.97 4.30 -10.92
N LEU A 138 -4.04 3.56 -9.81
CA LEU A 138 -3.03 2.59 -9.35
C LEU A 138 -2.45 1.67 -10.46
N PRO A 139 -3.23 0.98 -11.30
CA PRO A 139 -2.67 0.10 -12.31
C PRO A 139 -1.74 0.82 -13.30
N TRP A 140 -2.05 2.06 -13.67
CA TRP A 140 -1.25 2.80 -14.65
C TRP A 140 -0.04 3.46 -13.99
N THR A 141 -0.17 3.97 -12.76
CA THR A 141 0.98 4.47 -11.99
C THR A 141 2.04 3.37 -11.81
N LEU A 142 1.60 2.15 -11.49
CA LEU A 142 2.47 0.99 -11.37
C LEU A 142 3.21 0.70 -12.69
N LEU A 143 2.48 0.65 -13.81
CA LEU A 143 3.07 0.41 -15.15
C LEU A 143 4.03 1.52 -15.59
N ASP A 144 3.78 2.76 -15.20
CA ASP A 144 4.69 3.87 -15.49
C ASP A 144 5.99 3.75 -14.68
N ASP A 145 5.92 3.32 -13.42
CA ASP A 145 7.12 3.06 -12.60
C ASP A 145 7.88 1.79 -13.03
N ASP A 146 7.20 0.77 -13.56
CA ASP A 146 7.84 -0.41 -14.19
C ASP A 146 8.68 -0.02 -15.42
N ARG A 147 8.13 0.83 -16.30
CA ARG A 147 8.90 1.42 -17.42
C ARG A 147 10.05 2.29 -16.93
N ALA A 148 9.81 3.12 -15.91
CA ALA A 148 10.86 3.98 -15.35
C ALA A 148 11.99 3.18 -14.70
N LEU A 149 11.69 2.02 -14.10
CA LEU A 149 12.68 1.07 -13.60
C LEU A 149 13.50 0.48 -14.75
N THR A 150 12.85 0.04 -15.84
CA THR A 150 13.53 -0.46 -17.03
C THR A 150 14.52 0.56 -17.59
N GLU A 151 14.10 1.83 -17.71
CA GLU A 151 14.97 2.91 -18.16
C GLU A 151 16.11 3.22 -17.16
N ALA A 152 15.87 3.10 -15.86
CA ALA A 152 16.94 3.23 -14.86
C ALA A 152 17.99 2.12 -14.99
N MET A 153 17.55 0.88 -15.27
CA MET A 153 18.43 -0.25 -15.49
C MET A 153 19.27 -0.08 -16.76
N LYS A 154 18.68 0.37 -17.87
CA LYS A 154 19.41 0.69 -19.12
C LYS A 154 20.52 1.72 -18.89
N LYS A 155 20.29 2.69 -18.00
CA LYS A 155 21.27 3.72 -17.63
C LYS A 155 22.38 3.22 -16.72
N GLY A 156 22.22 2.05 -16.10
CA GLY A 156 23.22 1.48 -15.17
C GLY A 156 23.41 2.29 -13.88
N ASP A 157 22.42 3.10 -13.46
CA ASP A 157 22.48 3.86 -12.21
C ASP A 157 21.92 3.02 -11.06
N PRO A 158 22.77 2.43 -10.18
CA PRO A 158 22.30 1.53 -9.13
C PRO A 158 21.44 2.25 -8.09
N ALA A 159 21.61 3.56 -7.91
CA ALA A 159 20.82 4.34 -6.96
C ALA A 159 19.41 4.59 -7.48
N LEU A 160 19.32 5.01 -8.74
CA LEU A 160 18.03 5.18 -9.39
C LEU A 160 17.29 3.84 -9.51
N VAL A 161 17.99 2.75 -9.82
CA VAL A 161 17.41 1.39 -9.87
C VAL A 161 16.82 0.99 -8.52
N ALA A 162 17.56 1.14 -7.41
CA ALA A 162 17.04 0.82 -6.08
C ALA A 162 15.83 1.69 -5.69
N ALA A 163 15.88 2.99 -6.00
CA ALA A 163 14.77 3.91 -5.74
C ALA A 163 13.51 3.56 -6.55
N ARG A 164 13.67 3.24 -7.85
CA ARG A 164 12.55 2.83 -8.72
C ARG A 164 12.00 1.45 -8.33
N ALA A 165 12.85 0.50 -7.98
CA ALA A 165 12.42 -0.80 -7.47
C ALA A 165 11.63 -0.65 -6.17
N GLY A 166 12.06 0.23 -5.25
CA GLY A 166 11.31 0.53 -4.03
C GLY A 166 9.93 1.12 -4.32
N ARG A 167 9.82 2.08 -5.24
CA ARG A 167 8.51 2.61 -5.68
C ARG A 167 7.63 1.54 -6.32
N LEU A 168 8.21 0.64 -7.12
CA LEU A 168 7.46 -0.46 -7.72
C LEU A 168 6.92 -1.41 -6.63
N VAL A 169 7.73 -1.74 -5.61
CA VAL A 169 7.29 -2.49 -4.43
C VAL A 169 6.12 -1.81 -3.73
N HIS A 170 6.16 -0.47 -3.60
CA HIS A 170 5.08 0.31 -3.02
C HIS A 170 3.75 0.06 -3.76
N TRP A 171 3.73 0.30 -5.08
CA TRP A 171 2.51 0.14 -5.87
C TRP A 171 2.01 -1.30 -5.95
N VAL A 172 2.91 -2.28 -6.04
CA VAL A 172 2.54 -3.70 -6.03
C VAL A 172 1.95 -4.09 -4.66
N THR A 173 2.49 -3.54 -3.57
CA THR A 173 1.92 -3.74 -2.23
C THR A 173 0.51 -3.16 -2.18
N ASP A 174 0.31 -1.92 -2.62
CA ASP A 174 -1.02 -1.31 -2.68
C ASP A 174 -2.00 -2.11 -3.55
N ALA A 175 -1.56 -2.62 -4.70
CA ALA A 175 -2.36 -3.45 -5.59
C ALA A 175 -2.73 -4.80 -4.96
N SER A 176 -1.93 -5.30 -4.03
CA SER A 176 -2.19 -6.55 -3.30
C SER A 176 -3.20 -6.37 -2.15
N LEU A 177 -3.37 -5.13 -1.66
CA LEU A 177 -4.23 -4.86 -0.51
C LEU A 177 -5.71 -4.85 -0.94
N PRO A 178 -6.56 -5.72 -0.36
CA PRO A 178 -7.92 -5.93 -0.87
C PRO A 178 -8.77 -4.65 -0.95
N MET A 179 -8.71 -3.82 0.08
CA MET A 179 -9.51 -2.59 0.15
C MET A 179 -9.06 -1.50 -0.83
N ASN A 180 -7.91 -1.65 -1.50
CA ASN A 180 -7.47 -0.72 -2.55
C ASN A 180 -8.13 -1.03 -3.91
N THR A 181 -8.93 -2.10 -4.00
CA THR A 181 -9.51 -2.58 -5.26
C THR A 181 -11.05 -2.49 -5.36
N THR A 182 -11.71 -1.99 -4.31
CA THR A 182 -13.18 -1.98 -4.20
C THR A 182 -13.67 -0.66 -3.63
N ARG A 183 -14.83 -0.20 -4.13
CA ARG A 183 -15.57 0.88 -3.49
C ARG A 183 -16.34 0.32 -2.30
N LEU A 184 -15.92 0.66 -1.07
CA LEU A 184 -16.77 0.40 0.10
C LEU A 184 -17.94 1.38 0.06
N ARG A 185 -19.10 0.98 -0.47
CA ARG A 185 -20.33 1.74 -0.24
C ARG A 185 -20.67 1.62 1.25
N GLY A 186 -20.44 2.70 2.00
CA GLY A 186 -20.91 2.81 3.36
C GLY A 186 -22.43 2.72 3.36
N ASN A 187 -22.98 1.81 4.15
CA ASN A 187 -24.41 1.80 4.49
C ASN A 187 -24.61 2.55 5.81
N THR A 188 -23.78 3.57 6.09
CA THR A 188 -23.88 4.30 7.34
C THR A 188 -24.96 5.37 7.21
N ARG A 189 -25.74 5.58 8.27
CA ARG A 189 -26.75 6.64 8.36
C ARG A 189 -26.15 8.04 8.06
N GLN A 190 -24.84 8.17 8.25
CA GLN A 190 -24.03 9.35 8.00
C GLN A 190 -23.82 9.65 6.50
N ASP A 191 -23.73 8.61 5.65
CA ASP A 191 -23.70 8.73 4.18
C ASP A 191 -25.01 9.29 3.62
N ARG A 192 -26.11 9.13 4.35
CA ARG A 192 -27.45 9.67 4.00
C ARG A 192 -27.74 11.04 4.61
N GLN A 193 -27.12 11.39 5.73
CA GLN A 193 -27.38 12.65 6.47
C GLN A 193 -26.48 13.81 6.06
N SER A 194 -25.37 13.55 5.36
CA SER A 194 -24.51 14.60 4.82
C SER A 194 -25.10 15.13 3.50
N GLY A 195 -26.20 15.86 3.59
CA GLY A 195 -26.76 16.67 2.49
C GLY A 195 -25.87 17.85 2.05
N SER A 196 -24.58 17.83 2.42
CA SER A 196 -23.58 18.76 1.91
C SER A 196 -22.96 18.12 0.67
N GLY A 197 -22.94 18.83 -0.46
CA GLY A 197 -22.42 18.37 -1.75
C GLY A 197 -20.92 18.01 -1.81
N ARG A 198 -20.30 17.62 -0.70
CA ARG A 198 -19.03 16.89 -0.66
C ARG A 198 -19.35 15.41 -0.68
N THR A 199 -19.04 14.72 -1.78
CA THR A 199 -19.27 13.28 -1.95
C THR A 199 -18.77 12.48 -0.73
N PRO A 200 -19.68 11.86 0.06
CA PRO A 200 -19.33 11.10 1.27
C PRO A 200 -18.41 9.89 1.02
N ASP A 201 -18.30 9.46 -0.24
CA ASP A 201 -17.66 8.23 -0.70
C ASP A 201 -16.12 8.15 -0.52
N SER A 202 -15.40 9.22 -0.16
CA SER A 202 -13.92 9.17 -0.02
C SER A 202 -13.43 9.13 1.43
N VAL A 203 -14.10 9.81 2.37
CA VAL A 203 -13.53 10.06 3.71
C VAL A 203 -13.73 8.88 4.67
N LEU A 204 -14.89 8.19 4.63
CA LEU A 204 -15.21 7.08 5.55
C LEU A 204 -14.59 5.75 5.11
N THR A 205 -14.60 5.51 3.80
CA THR A 205 -13.90 4.46 3.04
C THR A 205 -12.41 4.42 3.34
N ASN A 206 -11.72 5.56 3.21
CA ASN A 206 -10.29 5.64 3.46
C ASN A 206 -9.94 5.39 4.93
N ARG A 207 -10.72 5.89 5.89
CA ARG A 207 -10.47 5.66 7.32
C ARG A 207 -10.61 4.19 7.72
N TRP A 208 -11.60 3.48 7.18
CA TRP A 208 -11.77 2.06 7.49
C TRP A 208 -10.74 1.19 6.76
N ARG A 209 -10.46 1.47 5.48
CA ARG A 209 -9.39 0.88 4.66
C ARG A 209 -8.04 0.93 5.37
N SER A 210 -7.61 2.14 5.72
CA SER A 210 -6.31 2.37 6.32
C SER A 210 -6.25 1.95 7.79
N ARG A 211 -7.37 1.72 8.47
CA ARG A 211 -7.40 1.21 9.86
C ARG A 211 -7.35 -0.30 9.90
N LEU A 212 -8.15 -0.99 9.09
CA LEU A 212 -8.17 -2.45 9.05
C LEU A 212 -6.81 -3.02 8.64
N HIS A 213 -6.24 -2.54 7.52
CA HIS A 213 -4.93 -3.02 7.06
C HIS A 213 -3.84 -2.69 8.09
N ARG A 214 -3.83 -1.46 8.61
CA ARG A 214 -2.85 -1.03 9.61
C ARG A 214 -2.88 -1.87 10.87
N GLU A 215 -4.05 -1.96 11.51
CA GLU A 215 -4.16 -2.63 12.80
C GLU A 215 -3.81 -4.12 12.66
N LEU A 216 -4.19 -4.76 11.55
CA LEU A 216 -3.81 -6.15 11.28
C LEU A 216 -2.31 -6.28 11.00
N ILE A 217 -1.75 -5.46 10.12
CA ILE A 217 -0.34 -5.59 9.73
C ILE A 217 0.58 -5.25 10.90
N GLU A 218 0.29 -4.20 11.68
CA GLU A 218 1.08 -3.84 12.87
C GLU A 218 0.97 -4.90 13.96
N ARG A 219 -0.26 -5.30 14.32
CA ARG A 219 -0.48 -6.27 15.39
C ARG A 219 0.17 -7.62 15.08
N TYR A 220 0.16 -8.02 13.82
CA TYR A 220 0.70 -9.31 13.38
C TYR A 220 2.05 -9.18 12.66
N ALA A 221 2.73 -8.04 12.75
CA ALA A 221 3.97 -7.78 12.01
C ALA A 221 5.07 -8.82 12.28
N ALA A 222 5.21 -9.27 13.53
CA ALA A 222 6.17 -10.30 13.90
C ALA A 222 5.85 -11.61 13.16
N ARG A 223 4.59 -12.05 13.21
CA ARG A 223 4.10 -13.25 12.52
C ARG A 223 4.29 -13.13 11.01
N LEU A 224 3.82 -12.04 10.41
CA LEU A 224 3.92 -11.79 8.98
C LEU A 224 5.37 -11.78 8.49
N ARG A 225 6.32 -11.23 9.26
CA ARG A 225 7.75 -11.29 8.91
C ARG A 225 8.31 -12.71 8.85
N PHE A 226 7.82 -13.62 9.69
CA PHE A 226 8.31 -14.99 9.73
C PHE A 226 7.56 -15.92 8.79
N GLU A 227 6.27 -15.68 8.57
CA GLU A 227 5.36 -16.57 7.84
C GLU A 227 5.19 -16.20 6.37
N VAL A 228 5.34 -14.92 5.98
CA VAL A 228 5.42 -14.48 4.58
C VAL A 228 6.73 -15.00 3.97
N ARG A 229 6.74 -16.29 3.69
CA ARG A 229 7.82 -17.07 3.10
C ARG A 229 7.36 -17.50 1.74
N VAL A 230 7.81 -16.78 0.73
CA VAL A 230 7.67 -17.31 -0.61
C VAL A 230 8.60 -18.51 -0.71
N PHE A 231 8.01 -19.70 -0.83
CA PHE A 231 8.77 -20.88 -1.20
C PHE A 231 9.46 -20.59 -2.54
N PRO A 232 10.80 -20.65 -2.63
CA PRO A 232 11.56 -20.22 -3.81
C PRO A 232 11.20 -20.95 -5.11
N GLN A 233 10.36 -21.99 -5.02
CA GLN A 233 9.81 -22.74 -6.14
C GLN A 233 8.73 -21.97 -6.94
N ARG A 234 8.21 -20.85 -6.44
CA ARG A 234 7.19 -20.05 -7.15
C ARG A 234 7.79 -18.84 -7.87
N ARG A 235 8.73 -19.07 -8.79
CA ARG A 235 9.14 -18.01 -9.72
C ARG A 235 8.03 -17.76 -10.72
N LEU A 236 7.49 -16.54 -10.70
CA LEU A 236 6.55 -16.07 -11.71
C LEU A 236 7.35 -15.46 -12.86
N VAL A 237 7.07 -15.87 -14.09
CA VAL A 237 7.59 -15.22 -15.29
C VAL A 237 6.50 -14.28 -15.80
N VAL A 238 6.83 -13.00 -15.90
CA VAL A 238 5.93 -11.98 -16.47
C VAL A 238 6.36 -11.73 -17.91
N SER A 239 5.46 -11.99 -18.87
CA SER A 239 5.64 -11.62 -20.28
C SER A 239 4.94 -10.31 -20.65
N ASP A 240 3.87 -9.96 -19.92
CA ASP A 240 3.13 -8.71 -20.05
C ASP A 240 2.89 -8.13 -18.64
N PRO A 241 3.62 -7.06 -18.25
CA PRO A 241 3.43 -6.39 -16.97
C PRO A 241 1.98 -5.96 -16.73
N ARG A 242 1.25 -5.55 -17.77
CA ARG A 242 -0.14 -5.13 -17.64
C ARG A 242 -1.03 -6.27 -17.19
N GLU A 243 -0.96 -7.44 -17.83
CA GLU A 243 -1.78 -8.59 -17.44
C GLU A 243 -1.41 -9.09 -16.03
N ALA A 244 -0.13 -9.06 -15.65
CA ALA A 244 0.30 -9.40 -14.29
C ALA A 244 -0.32 -8.46 -13.23
N VAL A 245 -0.31 -7.14 -13.50
CA VAL A 245 -0.89 -6.13 -12.61
C VAL A 245 -2.40 -6.30 -12.48
N PHE A 246 -3.13 -6.46 -13.59
CA PHE A 246 -4.57 -6.64 -13.54
C PHE A 246 -4.97 -7.99 -12.91
N ALA A 247 -4.18 -9.05 -13.10
CA ALA A 247 -4.40 -10.33 -12.41
C ALA A 247 -4.24 -10.19 -10.89
N LEU A 248 -3.21 -9.46 -10.42
CA LEU A 248 -3.02 -9.15 -9.01
C LEU A 248 -4.23 -8.38 -8.46
N LEU A 249 -4.64 -7.29 -9.12
CA LEU A 249 -5.77 -6.47 -8.70
C LEU A 249 -7.09 -7.26 -8.63
N LEU A 250 -7.36 -8.14 -9.60
CA LEU A 250 -8.54 -9.00 -9.58
C LEU A 250 -8.50 -10.01 -8.42
N SER A 251 -7.34 -10.57 -8.12
CA SER A 251 -7.14 -11.46 -6.97
C SER A 251 -7.35 -10.73 -5.63
N SER A 252 -6.86 -9.50 -5.52
CA SER A 252 -7.08 -8.61 -4.37
C SER A 252 -8.56 -8.23 -4.22
N HIS A 253 -9.27 -8.03 -5.33
CA HIS A 253 -10.70 -7.76 -5.30
C HIS A 253 -11.52 -8.97 -4.80
N GLU A 254 -11.17 -10.19 -5.21
CA GLU A 254 -11.82 -11.39 -4.67
C GLU A 254 -11.59 -11.53 -3.15
N ALA A 255 -10.40 -11.18 -2.67
CA ALA A 255 -10.11 -11.12 -1.24
C ALA A 255 -11.01 -10.10 -0.53
N ALA A 256 -11.27 -8.94 -1.15
CA ALA A 256 -12.17 -7.94 -0.58
C ALA A 256 -13.61 -8.49 -0.46
N GLU A 257 -14.07 -9.24 -1.46
CA GLU A 257 -15.37 -9.93 -1.41
C GLU A 257 -15.42 -11.03 -0.35
N GLN A 258 -14.31 -11.74 -0.13
CA GLN A 258 -14.19 -12.71 0.96
C GLN A 258 -14.31 -12.04 2.33
N ILE A 259 -13.64 -10.91 2.55
CA ILE A 259 -13.74 -10.10 3.78
C ILE A 259 -15.21 -9.72 4.03
N ARG A 260 -15.89 -9.15 3.03
CA ARG A 260 -17.31 -8.76 3.13
C ARG A 260 -18.23 -9.95 3.43
N ARG A 261 -17.95 -11.13 2.88
CA ARG A 261 -18.71 -12.36 3.20
C ARG A 261 -18.53 -12.73 4.67
N TRP A 262 -17.31 -12.70 5.19
CA TRP A 262 -17.04 -12.99 6.60
C TRP A 262 -17.70 -11.97 7.54
N GLU A 263 -17.65 -10.69 7.21
CA GLU A 263 -18.33 -9.66 8.00
C GLU A 263 -19.84 -9.87 8.06
N ARG A 264 -20.48 -10.15 6.91
CA ARG A 264 -21.92 -10.43 6.87
C ARG A 264 -22.29 -11.67 7.67
N ALA A 265 -21.54 -12.76 7.51
CA ALA A 265 -21.74 -13.99 8.28
C ALA A 265 -21.53 -13.79 9.79
N GLY A 266 -20.60 -12.90 10.18
CA GLY A 266 -20.36 -12.54 11.58
C GLY A 266 -21.50 -11.73 12.22
N ARG A 267 -22.26 -10.96 11.42
CA ARG A 267 -23.37 -10.11 11.90
C ARG A 267 -24.71 -10.86 12.04
N MET A 268 -24.93 -11.94 11.28
CA MET A 268 -26.21 -12.65 11.30
C MET A 268 -26.42 -13.47 12.58
N GLY A 269 -27.53 -13.24 13.28
CA GLY A 269 -28.06 -14.12 14.34
C GLY A 269 -27.28 -14.19 15.66
N LYS A 270 -26.25 -13.36 15.87
CA LYS A 270 -25.38 -13.45 17.05
C LYS A 270 -25.73 -12.43 18.15
N SER A 271 -25.92 -12.96 19.36
CA SER A 271 -25.99 -12.16 20.60
C SER A 271 -24.64 -11.47 20.87
N ARG A 272 -24.63 -10.41 21.70
CA ARG A 272 -23.41 -9.60 21.97
C ARG A 272 -22.18 -10.45 22.37
N GLY A 273 -22.37 -11.53 23.14
CA GLY A 273 -21.28 -12.43 23.54
C GLY A 273 -20.76 -13.35 22.43
N GLN A 274 -21.60 -13.74 21.47
CA GLN A 274 -21.16 -14.56 20.31
C GLN A 274 -20.42 -13.73 19.25
N ARG A 275 -20.55 -12.40 19.30
CA ARG A 275 -19.82 -11.48 18.42
C ARG A 275 -18.32 -11.50 18.71
N SER A 276 -17.88 -11.65 19.96
CA SER A 276 -16.44 -11.65 20.31
C SER A 276 -15.68 -12.85 19.73
N LEU A 277 -16.22 -14.07 19.85
CA LEU A 277 -15.62 -15.27 19.25
C LEU A 277 -15.60 -15.20 17.72
N SER A 278 -16.64 -14.62 17.11
CA SER A 278 -16.67 -14.40 15.66
C SER A 278 -15.66 -13.36 15.18
N VAL A 279 -15.30 -12.40 16.03
CA VAL A 279 -14.26 -11.42 15.76
C VAL A 279 -12.88 -12.06 15.83
N VAL A 280 -12.62 -12.96 16.79
CA VAL A 280 -11.34 -13.70 16.89
C VAL A 280 -11.14 -14.63 15.70
N LEU A 281 -12.13 -15.46 15.36
CA LEU A 281 -12.02 -16.36 14.21
C LEU A 281 -11.98 -15.61 12.87
N ALA A 282 -12.62 -14.43 12.80
CA ALA A 282 -12.45 -13.55 11.66
C ALA A 282 -11.04 -12.96 11.61
N ALA A 283 -10.43 -12.61 12.75
CA ALA A 283 -9.07 -12.07 12.80
C ALA A 283 -8.05 -13.06 12.24
N ASP A 284 -8.05 -14.34 12.64
CA ASP A 284 -7.09 -15.32 12.10
C ASP A 284 -7.25 -15.52 10.59
N ARG A 285 -8.49 -15.60 10.10
CA ARG A 285 -8.78 -15.70 8.66
C ARG A 285 -8.33 -14.46 7.90
N LEU A 286 -8.53 -13.28 8.48
CA LEU A 286 -8.08 -12.01 7.92
C LEU A 286 -6.55 -11.94 7.87
N VAL A 287 -5.87 -12.37 8.92
CA VAL A 287 -4.39 -12.39 8.97
C VAL A 287 -3.85 -13.31 7.87
N ASN A 288 -4.36 -14.54 7.76
CA ASN A 288 -3.91 -15.48 6.72
C ASN A 288 -4.20 -14.94 5.30
N LEU A 289 -5.32 -14.24 5.13
CA LEU A 289 -5.65 -13.60 3.85
C LEU A 289 -4.64 -12.48 3.52
N ILE A 290 -4.35 -11.60 4.48
CA ILE A 290 -3.38 -10.52 4.32
C ILE A 290 -1.97 -11.05 4.09
N GLU A 291 -1.56 -12.09 4.82
CA GLU A 291 -0.30 -12.80 4.60
C GLU A 291 -0.18 -13.29 3.16
N SER A 292 -1.20 -14.00 2.66
CA SER A 292 -1.25 -14.45 1.26
C SER A 292 -1.20 -13.29 0.25
N ARG A 293 -1.73 -12.10 0.60
CA ARG A 293 -1.63 -10.91 -0.25
C ARG A 293 -0.22 -10.33 -0.27
N LEU A 294 0.44 -10.23 0.89
CA LEU A 294 1.83 -9.76 0.97
C LEU A 294 2.80 -10.72 0.30
N GLU A 295 2.56 -12.04 0.37
CA GLU A 295 3.29 -13.03 -0.42
C GLU A 295 3.11 -12.80 -1.92
N ALA A 296 1.87 -12.63 -2.39
CA ALA A 296 1.59 -12.33 -3.80
C ALA A 296 2.28 -11.04 -4.25
N ALA A 297 2.29 -10.00 -3.40
CA ALA A 297 3.00 -8.76 -3.66
C ALA A 297 4.51 -8.98 -3.82
N ALA A 298 5.12 -9.81 -2.96
CA ALA A 298 6.55 -10.11 -3.04
C ALA A 298 6.89 -10.88 -4.33
N VAL A 299 6.07 -11.88 -4.70
CA VAL A 299 6.25 -12.65 -5.94
C VAL A 299 6.13 -11.76 -7.18
N VAL A 300 5.07 -10.95 -7.26
CA VAL A 300 4.84 -10.06 -8.40
C VAL A 300 5.92 -8.97 -8.46
N SER A 301 6.32 -8.39 -7.33
CA SER A 301 7.40 -7.40 -7.31
C SER A 301 8.71 -7.98 -7.86
N ALA A 302 9.12 -9.16 -7.40
CA ALA A 302 10.32 -9.82 -7.91
C ALA A 302 10.22 -10.10 -9.42
N ALA A 303 9.07 -10.59 -9.88
CA ALA A 303 8.85 -10.94 -11.28
C ALA A 303 8.85 -9.70 -12.20
N LEU A 304 8.25 -8.58 -11.77
CA LEU A 304 8.29 -7.33 -12.51
C LEU A 304 9.70 -6.74 -12.56
N ILE A 305 10.43 -6.71 -11.43
CA ILE A 305 11.82 -6.24 -11.39
C ILE A 305 12.72 -7.09 -12.30
N GLU A 306 12.54 -8.42 -12.30
CA GLU A 306 13.27 -9.31 -13.20
C GLU A 306 12.89 -9.07 -14.67
N SER A 307 11.61 -8.87 -14.97
CA SER A 307 11.13 -8.53 -16.32
C SER A 307 11.78 -7.24 -16.82
N ALA A 308 11.74 -6.17 -16.01
CA ALA A 308 12.36 -4.88 -16.32
C ALA A 308 13.88 -5.02 -16.57
N TRP A 309 14.57 -5.86 -15.80
CA TRP A 309 16.00 -6.12 -15.99
C TRP A 309 16.30 -6.85 -17.29
N ARG A 310 15.50 -7.86 -17.64
CA ARG A 310 15.63 -8.58 -18.91
C ARG A 310 15.32 -7.67 -20.09
N GLU A 311 14.28 -6.84 -20.00
CA GLU A 311 13.93 -5.85 -21.03
C GLU A 311 15.02 -4.78 -21.21
N ALA A 312 15.72 -4.44 -20.13
CA ALA A 312 16.89 -3.57 -20.18
C ALA A 312 18.14 -4.23 -20.80
N GLY A 313 18.07 -5.49 -21.22
CA GLY A 313 19.19 -6.25 -21.79
C GLY A 313 20.06 -6.94 -20.74
N SER A 314 19.54 -7.16 -19.53
CA SER A 314 20.24 -7.76 -18.40
C SER A 314 21.60 -7.10 -18.09
N PRO A 315 21.66 -5.75 -17.96
CA PRO A 315 22.91 -5.05 -17.74
C PRO A 315 23.58 -5.52 -16.44
N PRO A 316 24.93 -5.57 -16.38
CA PRO A 316 25.64 -5.82 -15.13
C PRO A 316 25.27 -4.77 -14.09
N LEU A 317 24.75 -5.23 -12.95
CA LEU A 317 24.46 -4.36 -11.82
C LEU A 317 25.70 -4.36 -10.94
N VAL A 318 26.57 -3.37 -11.13
CA VAL A 318 27.85 -3.31 -10.40
C VAL A 318 27.56 -3.13 -8.91
N ALA A 319 27.80 -4.20 -8.17
CA ALA A 319 27.81 -4.22 -6.72
C ALA A 319 28.96 -3.33 -6.22
N GLY A 320 28.66 -2.08 -5.87
CA GLY A 320 29.65 -1.17 -5.28
C GLY A 320 30.33 -0.20 -6.23
N ALA A 321 29.75 0.10 -7.41
CA ALA A 321 30.06 1.38 -8.04
C ALA A 321 29.59 2.48 -7.09
N VAL A 322 30.52 2.96 -6.24
CA VAL A 322 30.40 4.24 -5.55
C VAL A 322 29.98 5.23 -6.62
N PRO A 323 28.89 5.99 -6.43
CA PRO A 323 28.49 6.99 -7.40
C PRO A 323 29.76 7.78 -7.77
N SER A 324 30.14 7.74 -9.04
CA SER A 324 31.12 8.69 -9.57
C SER A 324 30.66 10.05 -9.03
N ALA A 325 31.56 10.74 -8.34
CA ALA A 325 31.23 11.92 -7.54
C ALA A 325 30.17 12.77 -8.27
N PRO A 326 29.13 13.26 -7.55
CA PRO A 326 28.06 14.04 -8.17
C PRO A 326 28.68 15.03 -9.16
N PRO A 327 28.16 15.17 -10.39
CA PRO A 327 28.72 16.13 -11.35
C PRO A 327 28.88 17.44 -10.59
N GLU A 328 30.13 17.90 -10.50
CA GLU A 328 30.59 18.99 -9.64
C GLU A 328 29.50 20.06 -9.66
N ALA A 329 28.77 20.16 -8.54
CA ALA A 329 27.52 20.91 -8.50
C ALA A 329 27.84 22.30 -9.01
N SER A 330 27.38 22.61 -10.23
CA SER A 330 27.54 23.93 -10.80
C SER A 330 27.00 24.88 -9.75
N LYS A 331 27.89 25.72 -9.18
CA LYS A 331 27.56 26.62 -8.07
C LYS A 331 26.17 27.18 -8.33
N PRO A 332 25.20 26.99 -7.42
CA PRO A 332 23.83 27.41 -7.68
C PRO A 332 23.88 28.86 -8.14
N SER A 333 23.32 29.11 -9.32
CA SER A 333 23.13 30.48 -9.78
C SER A 333 22.50 31.26 -8.63
N PRO A 334 22.99 32.46 -8.27
CA PRO A 334 22.48 33.24 -7.14
C PRO A 334 20.97 33.55 -7.21
N ARG A 335 20.28 33.14 -8.28
CA ARG A 335 18.83 33.25 -8.50
C ARG A 335 17.95 32.22 -7.77
N THR A 336 18.51 31.10 -7.28
CA THR A 336 17.72 30.05 -6.58
C THR A 336 17.96 29.98 -5.07
N ALA A 337 18.94 30.69 -4.52
CA ALA A 337 19.20 30.69 -3.08
C ALA A 337 18.05 31.36 -2.30
N LEU A 338 17.61 30.71 -1.21
CA LEU A 338 16.69 31.31 -0.24
C LEU A 338 17.50 31.97 0.88
N VAL A 339 17.03 33.11 1.38
CA VAL A 339 17.62 33.91 2.45
C VAL A 339 16.60 34.10 3.56
N GLY A 340 16.93 33.65 4.76
CA GLY A 340 16.17 33.88 5.98
C GLY A 340 16.86 34.87 6.92
N SER A 341 16.13 35.37 7.91
CA SER A 341 16.69 36.16 9.02
C SER A 341 16.84 35.25 10.25
N ARG A 342 17.93 35.36 11.01
CA ARG A 342 18.12 34.65 12.30
C ARG A 342 16.94 34.79 13.27
N ASN A 343 16.18 35.88 13.16
CA ASN A 343 15.10 36.23 14.08
C ASN A 343 13.70 36.11 13.42
N SER A 344 13.57 35.46 12.27
CA SER A 344 12.28 35.31 11.57
C SER A 344 12.17 33.96 10.88
N MET A 345 10.97 33.37 10.89
CA MET A 345 10.68 32.14 10.14
C MET A 345 10.27 32.42 8.67
N VAL A 346 10.41 33.66 8.21
CA VAL A 346 10.07 34.03 6.82
C VAL A 346 11.33 33.96 5.96
N PHE A 347 11.23 33.21 4.86
CA PHE A 347 12.28 33.04 3.87
C PHE A 347 11.95 33.83 2.62
N HIS A 348 12.96 34.45 2.03
CA HIS A 348 12.85 35.21 0.79
C HIS A 348 13.79 34.63 -0.25
N ARG A 349 13.46 34.74 -1.53
CA ARG A 349 14.48 34.53 -2.58
C ARG A 349 15.59 35.58 -2.43
N ALA A 350 16.83 35.22 -2.72
CA ALA A 350 17.97 36.12 -2.58
C ALA A 350 17.83 37.43 -3.39
N ASP A 351 17.07 37.41 -4.50
CA ASP A 351 16.76 38.56 -5.35
C ASP A 351 15.51 39.35 -4.92
N CYS A 352 14.75 38.88 -3.93
CA CYS A 352 13.55 39.55 -3.45
C CYS A 352 13.89 40.89 -2.75
N PRO A 353 13.13 41.98 -3.00
CA PRO A 353 13.35 43.27 -2.33
C PRO A 353 13.35 43.19 -0.79
N SER A 354 12.54 42.30 -0.21
CA SER A 354 12.47 42.07 1.22
C SER A 354 13.75 41.43 1.79
N ALA A 355 14.44 40.59 1.02
CA ALA A 355 15.72 40.00 1.42
C ALA A 355 16.80 41.07 1.62
N ARG A 356 16.76 42.16 0.84
CA ARG A 356 17.70 43.30 0.96
C ARG A 356 17.54 44.05 2.29
N ARG A 357 16.34 44.00 2.90
CA ARG A 357 16.06 44.65 4.19
C ARG A 357 16.59 43.85 5.39
N ILE A 358 16.95 42.58 5.21
CA ILE A 358 17.60 41.80 6.26
C ILE A 358 19.03 42.32 6.43
N ARG A 359 19.38 42.74 7.65
CA ARG A 359 20.75 43.17 7.99
C ARG A 359 21.75 42.06 7.65
N PRO A 360 22.92 42.35 7.03
CA PRO A 360 23.87 41.33 6.59
C PRO A 360 24.22 40.30 7.67
N GLN A 361 24.46 40.72 8.92
CA GLN A 361 24.78 39.82 10.03
C GLN A 361 23.65 38.84 10.44
N ASN A 362 22.41 39.09 9.99
CA ASN A 362 21.26 38.26 10.31
C ASN A 362 20.85 37.36 9.13
N ARG A 363 21.50 37.45 7.97
CA ARG A 363 21.17 36.64 6.79
C ARG A 363 21.70 35.21 6.98
N ILE A 364 20.81 34.24 6.77
CA ILE A 364 21.17 32.83 6.62
C ILE A 364 20.78 32.43 5.21
N PHE A 365 21.72 31.85 4.46
CA PHE A 365 21.47 31.35 3.12
C PHE A 365 21.18 29.85 3.17
N PHE A 366 20.15 29.42 2.46
CA PHE A 366 19.76 28.03 2.32
C PHE A 366 20.01 27.63 0.87
N SER A 367 20.81 26.58 0.69
CA SER A 367 21.18 25.98 -0.61
C SER A 367 20.23 24.87 -1.00
#